data_AF-A0AAU6NDC1-F1
#
_entry.id   AF-A0AAU6NDC1-F1
#
_cell.length_a   1.000
_cell.length_b   1.000
_cell.length_c   1.000
_cell.angle_alpha   90.00
_cell.angle_beta   90.00
_cell.angle_gamma   90.00
#
_symmetry.space_group_name_H-M   'P 1'
#
loop_
_entity.id
_entity.type
_entity.pdbx_description
1 polymer ?
#
loop_
_entity_poly.entity_id
_entity_poly.type
_entity_poly.pdbx_seq_one_letter_code
_entity_poly.pdbx_strand_id
1 'polypeptide(L)'
;CEHEVCIAQKKGFATKDNQLDYEKLEEVMTKEIDDKELLADLKTNCIDGDLEKFGPPDFCEFMKMRHCVSMQMLNHCPDWKEDGECSKLKGVVADCVKLFA
;
A
#
# COMPACT_ATOMS: atom_id res chain seq x y z
N CYS A 1 12.43 -2.93 -8.19
CA CYS A 1 11.51 -2.23 -9.10
C CYS A 1 11.08 -3.09 -10.27
N GLU A 2 11.96 -3.81 -10.98
CA GLU A 2 11.53 -4.70 -12.09
C GLU A 2 10.43 -5.68 -11.66
N HIS A 3 10.56 -6.25 -10.45
CA HIS A 3 9.55 -7.14 -9.89
C HIS A 3 8.21 -6.43 -9.63
N GLU A 4 8.24 -5.23 -9.03
CA GLU A 4 7.03 -4.45 -8.75
C GLU A 4 6.34 -3.98 -10.05
N VAL A 5 7.11 -3.57 -11.05
CA VAL A 5 6.62 -3.22 -12.39
C VAL A 5 5.96 -4.44 -13.04
N CYS A 6 6.57 -5.62 -12.95
CA CYS A 6 5.99 -6.86 -13.47
C CYS A 6 4.64 -7.20 -12.81
N ILE A 7 4.54 -7.06 -11.49
CA ILE A 7 3.27 -7.23 -10.76
C ILE A 7 2.23 -6.22 -11.26
N ALA A 8 2.61 -4.95 -11.40
CA ALA A 8 1.74 -3.87 -11.84
C ALA A 8 1.22 -4.07 -13.27
N GLN A 9 2.09 -4.51 -14.19
CA GLN A 9 1.70 -4.88 -15.54
C GLN A 9 0.70 -6.04 -15.56
N LYS A 10 0.96 -7.09 -14.77
CA LYS A 10 0.06 -8.26 -14.66
C LYS A 10 -1.30 -7.89 -14.10
N LYS A 11 -1.34 -6.94 -13.15
CA LYS A 11 -2.57 -6.43 -12.53
C LYS A 11 -3.26 -5.34 -13.36
N GLY A 12 -2.58 -4.78 -14.36
CA GLY A 12 -3.14 -3.82 -15.30
C GLY A 12 -3.07 -2.35 -14.86
N PHE A 13 -2.17 -2.00 -13.93
CA PHE A 13 -2.00 -0.63 -13.43
C PHE A 13 -0.60 -0.04 -13.71
N ALA A 14 0.14 -0.62 -14.64
CA ALA A 14 1.36 -0.01 -15.20
C ALA A 14 1.10 0.48 -16.62
N THR A 15 1.61 1.67 -16.94
CA THR A 15 1.65 2.18 -18.32
C THR A 15 2.62 1.38 -19.18
N LYS A 16 2.56 1.57 -20.51
CA LYS A 16 3.51 0.93 -21.46
C LYS A 16 4.96 1.34 -21.22
N ASP A 17 5.18 2.50 -20.61
CA ASP A 17 6.49 3.06 -20.31
C ASP A 17 6.96 2.70 -18.89
N ASN A 18 6.33 1.69 -18.26
CA ASN A 18 6.63 1.24 -16.90
C ASN A 18 6.50 2.34 -15.85
N GLN A 19 5.47 3.18 -15.97
CA GLN A 19 5.09 4.16 -14.96
C GLN A 19 3.80 3.72 -14.27
N LEU A 20 3.55 4.22 -13.06
CA LEU A 20 2.33 3.90 -12.33
C LEU A 20 1.12 4.60 -12.99
N ASP A 21 0.09 3.83 -13.32
CA ASP A 21 -1.18 4.36 -13.82
C ASP A 21 -2.13 4.48 -12.63
N TYR A 22 -2.23 5.69 -12.06
CA TYR A 22 -3.00 5.96 -10.85
C TYR A 22 -4.51 5.71 -11.04
N GLU A 23 -5.07 6.03 -12.22
CA GLU A 23 -6.47 5.78 -12.51
C GLU A 23 -6.76 4.28 -12.55
N LYS A 24 -5.89 3.50 -13.21
CA LYS A 24 -6.02 2.04 -13.22
C LYS A 24 -5.73 1.40 -11.87
N LEU A 25 -4.82 1.96 -11.10
CA LEU A 25 -4.58 1.49 -9.74
C LEU A 25 -5.83 1.68 -8.87
N GLU A 26 -6.47 2.84 -8.93
CA GLU A 26 -7.72 3.11 -8.21
C GLU A 26 -8.84 2.16 -8.63
N GLU A 27 -8.98 1.90 -9.93
CA GLU A 27 -9.94 0.94 -10.49
C GLU A 27 -9.68 -0.47 -9.93
N VAL A 28 -8.43 -0.92 -9.91
CA VAL A 28 -8.03 -2.23 -9.38
C VAL A 28 -8.30 -2.31 -7.88
N MET A 29 -7.91 -1.30 -7.09
CA MET A 29 -8.16 -1.29 -5.65
C MET A 29 -9.65 -1.31 -5.31
N THR A 30 -10.46 -0.50 -5.99
CA THR A 30 -11.91 -0.44 -5.78
C THR A 30 -12.59 -1.77 -6.11
N LYS A 31 -12.00 -2.57 -7.01
CA LYS A 31 -12.51 -3.90 -7.37
C LYS A 31 -12.06 -5.02 -6.43
N GLU A 32 -10.84 -4.94 -5.91
CA GLU A 32 -10.23 -6.02 -5.11
C GLU A 32 -10.45 -5.84 -3.60
N ILE A 33 -10.84 -4.66 -3.13
CA ILE A 33 -10.95 -4.32 -1.70
C ILE A 33 -12.41 -4.03 -1.37
N ASP A 34 -13.00 -4.90 -0.55
CA ASP A 34 -14.38 -4.75 -0.06
C ASP A 34 -14.49 -3.82 1.16
N ASP A 35 -13.40 -3.66 1.92
CA ASP A 35 -13.35 -2.79 3.09
C ASP A 35 -13.32 -1.32 2.67
N LYS A 36 -14.40 -0.61 3.00
CA LYS A 36 -14.60 0.80 2.62
C LYS A 36 -13.69 1.75 3.38
N GLU A 37 -13.35 1.45 4.63
CA GLU A 37 -12.47 2.30 5.43
C GLU A 37 -11.04 2.15 4.93
N LEU A 38 -10.59 0.92 4.69
CA LEU A 38 -9.31 0.66 4.04
C LEU A 38 -9.23 1.31 2.66
N LEU A 39 -10.27 1.22 1.84
CA LEU A 39 -10.29 1.84 0.51
C LEU A 39 -10.19 3.37 0.60
N ALA A 40 -10.87 4.00 1.56
CA ALA A 40 -10.78 5.45 1.78
C ALA A 40 -9.38 5.87 2.22
N ASP A 41 -8.74 5.12 3.10
CA ASP A 41 -7.37 5.37 3.55
C ASP A 41 -6.34 5.14 2.45
N LEU A 42 -6.53 4.13 1.60
CA LEU A 42 -5.68 3.90 0.44
C LEU A 42 -5.74 5.06 -0.57
N LYS A 43 -6.94 5.58 -0.84
CA LYS A 43 -7.09 6.75 -1.72
C LYS A 43 -6.38 7.96 -1.13
N THR A 44 -6.69 8.28 0.13
CA THR A 44 -6.17 9.47 0.81
C THR A 44 -4.65 9.42 1.00
N ASN A 45 -4.12 8.29 1.45
CA ASN A 45 -2.72 8.20 1.87
C ASN A 45 -1.77 7.70 0.77
N CYS A 46 -2.27 6.90 -0.20
CA CYS A 46 -1.41 6.28 -1.22
C CYS A 46 -1.62 6.86 -2.62
N ILE A 47 -2.86 7.12 -3.04
CA ILE A 47 -3.14 7.63 -4.40
C ILE A 47 -3.00 9.15 -4.44
N ASP A 48 -3.70 9.85 -3.55
CA ASP A 48 -3.70 11.31 -3.46
C ASP A 48 -2.60 11.84 -2.51
N GLY A 49 -1.95 10.93 -1.78
CA GLY A 49 -0.98 11.23 -0.74
C GLY A 49 0.47 11.37 -1.23
N ASP A 50 1.35 11.72 -0.29
CA ASP A 50 2.79 11.86 -0.55
C ASP A 50 3.51 10.51 -0.37
N LEU A 51 3.80 9.85 -1.50
CA LEU A 51 4.52 8.57 -1.53
C LEU A 51 5.97 8.65 -1.04
N GLU A 52 6.59 9.83 -1.01
CA GLU A 52 7.97 9.99 -0.56
C GLU A 52 8.13 9.64 0.92
N LYS A 53 7.04 9.68 1.69
CA LYS A 53 7.04 9.23 3.09
C LYS A 53 7.20 7.72 3.23
N PHE A 54 6.87 6.92 2.22
CA PHE A 54 6.78 5.46 2.32
C PHE A 54 8.03 4.71 1.85
N GLY A 55 9.16 5.39 1.69
CA GLY A 55 10.43 4.74 1.46
C GLY A 55 11.60 5.71 1.29
N PRO A 56 12.83 5.17 1.31
CA PRO A 56 14.03 5.93 0.97
C PRO A 56 13.95 6.61 -0.41
N PRO A 57 14.72 7.70 -0.65
CA PRO A 57 14.69 8.42 -1.93
C PRO A 57 15.07 7.58 -3.17
N ASP A 58 15.87 6.53 -2.99
CA ASP A 58 16.29 5.61 -4.05
C ASP A 58 15.22 4.55 -4.41
N PHE A 59 14.13 4.48 -3.64
CA PHE A 59 13.01 3.62 -3.99
C PHE A 59 12.28 4.19 -5.21
N CYS A 60 12.01 3.33 -6.20
CA CYS A 60 11.09 3.72 -7.26
C CYS A 60 9.65 3.86 -6.72
N GLU A 61 8.86 4.59 -7.49
CA GLU A 61 7.45 4.87 -7.21
C GLU A 61 6.63 3.60 -6.89
N PHE A 62 6.79 2.51 -7.66
CA PHE A 62 6.06 1.26 -7.39
C PHE A 62 6.38 0.64 -6.03
N MET A 63 7.62 0.75 -5.57
CA MET A 63 8.01 0.24 -4.25
C MET A 63 7.40 1.09 -3.13
N LYS A 64 7.45 2.42 -3.28
CA LYS A 64 6.80 3.35 -2.34
C LYS A 64 5.29 3.13 -2.27
N MET A 65 4.63 2.97 -3.43
CA MET A 65 3.21 2.63 -3.53
C MET A 65 2.92 1.30 -2.83
N ARG A 66 3.67 0.24 -3.13
CA ARG A 66 3.51 -1.08 -2.48
C ARG A 66 3.64 -0.97 -0.97
N HIS A 67 4.60 -0.19 -0.47
CA HIS A 67 4.78 0.04 0.96
C HIS A 67 3.60 0.77 1.57
N CYS A 68 3.12 1.85 0.94
CA CYS A 68 1.92 2.56 1.41
C CYS A 68 0.73 1.61 1.53
N VAL A 69 0.42 0.86 0.48
CA VAL A 69 -0.68 -0.11 0.47
C VAL A 69 -0.53 -1.14 1.58
N SER A 70 0.68 -1.70 1.74
CA SER A 70 0.95 -2.73 2.76
C SER A 70 0.76 -2.19 4.17
N MET A 71 1.17 -0.94 4.43
CA MET A 71 0.97 -0.29 5.72
C MET A 71 -0.51 -0.08 6.03
N GLN A 72 -1.31 0.39 5.06
CA GLN A 72 -2.75 0.54 5.26
C GLN A 72 -3.44 -0.81 5.50
N MET A 73 -3.10 -1.84 4.71
CA MET A 73 -3.65 -3.19 4.90
C MET A 73 -3.32 -3.78 6.29
N LEU A 74 -2.09 -3.57 6.79
CA LEU A 74 -1.70 -4.03 8.12
C LEU A 74 -2.43 -3.26 9.24
N ASN A 75 -2.62 -1.94 9.06
CA ASN A 75 -3.35 -1.09 10.00
C ASN A 75 -4.82 -1.51 10.11
N HIS A 76 -5.44 -1.90 8.99
CA HIS A 76 -6.84 -2.32 8.89
C HIS A 76 -7.07 -3.82 9.08
N CYS A 77 -6.03 -4.62 9.33
CA CYS A 77 -6.16 -6.07 9.39
C CYS A 77 -7.13 -6.50 10.52
N PRO A 78 -8.30 -7.11 10.20
CA PRO A 78 -9.27 -7.51 11.23
C PRO A 78 -8.85 -8.80 11.93
N ASP A 79 -7.95 -9.57 11.33
CA ASP A 79 -7.56 -10.92 11.75
C ASP A 79 -6.30 -10.94 12.61
N TRP A 80 -5.96 -9.82 13.25
CA TRP A 80 -4.84 -9.80 14.19
C TRP A 80 -5.06 -10.83 15.29
N LYS A 81 -4.15 -11.81 15.33
CA LYS A 81 -4.09 -12.75 16.43
C LYS A 81 -3.49 -12.08 17.65
N GLU A 82 -4.19 -12.17 18.77
CA GLU A 82 -3.78 -11.58 20.05
C GLU A 82 -2.72 -12.41 20.78
N ASP A 83 -2.32 -13.56 20.23
CA ASP A 83 -1.32 -14.45 20.80
C ASP A 83 0.04 -14.43 20.06
N GLY A 84 1.09 -14.75 20.83
CA GLY A 84 2.43 -14.98 20.32
C GLY A 84 3.07 -13.78 19.60
N GLU A 85 3.75 -14.06 18.48
CA GLU A 85 4.48 -13.09 17.68
C GLU A 85 3.55 -12.11 16.93
N CYS A 86 2.29 -12.49 16.68
CA CYS A 86 1.32 -11.63 15.98
C CYS A 86 0.94 -10.40 16.81
N SER A 87 0.74 -10.57 18.13
CA SER A 87 0.45 -9.47 19.05
C SER A 87 1.61 -8.46 19.12
N LYS A 88 2.86 -8.94 19.12
CA LYS A 88 4.05 -8.07 19.06
C LYS A 88 4.10 -7.29 17.75
N LEU A 89 3.86 -7.97 16.62
CA LEU A 89 3.87 -7.35 15.30
C LEU A 89 2.77 -6.29 15.17
N LYS A 90 1.56 -6.54 15.69
CA LYS A 90 0.47 -5.55 15.75
C LYS A 90 0.91 -4.27 16.45
N GLY A 91 1.61 -4.39 17.58
CA GLY A 91 2.17 -3.24 18.29
C GLY A 91 3.18 -2.45 17.45
N VAL A 92 4.10 -3.16 16.77
CA VAL A 92 5.08 -2.52 15.87
C VAL A 92 4.39 -1.81 14.71
N VAL A 93 3.38 -2.43 14.08
CA VAL A 93 2.59 -1.81 13.02
C VAL A 93 1.93 -0.52 13.52
N ALA A 94 1.29 -0.55 14.69
CA ALA A 94 0.66 0.62 15.27
C ALA A 94 1.66 1.77 15.54
N ASP A 95 2.90 1.46 15.90
CA ASP A 95 3.95 2.47 16.05
C ASP A 95 4.49 2.97 14.70
N CYS A 96 4.66 2.09 13.72
CA CYS A 96 5.10 2.46 12.37
C CYS A 96 4.08 3.35 11.65
N VAL A 97 2.77 3.07 11.77
CA VAL A 97 1.72 3.88 11.14
C VAL A 97 1.78 5.35 11.58
N LYS A 98 2.14 5.61 12.85
CA LYS A 98 2.30 6.99 13.37
C LYS A 98 3.40 7.79 12.67
N LEU A 99 4.35 7.13 12.01
CA LEU A 99 5.43 7.81 11.27
C LEU A 99 4.96 8.33 9.90
N PHE A 100 3.83 7.82 9.41
CA PHE A 100 3.30 8.12 8.07
C PHE A 100 1.95 8.87 8.10
N ALA A 101 1.34 8.98 9.29
CA ALA A 101 0.12 9.75 9.55
C ALA A 101 0.33 11.27 9.47
#